data_AF-A0A158G8K3-F1
#
_entry.id   AF-A0A158G8K3-F1
#
_cell.length_a   1.000
_cell.length_b   1.000
_cell.length_c   1.000
_cell.angle_alpha   90.00
_cell.angle_beta   90.00
_cell.angle_gamma   90.00
#
_symmetry.space_group_name_H-M   'P 1'
#
loop_
_entity.id
_entity.type
_entity.pdbx_description
1 polymer ?
#
loop_
_entity_poly.entity_id
_entity_poly.type
_entity_poly.pdbx_seq_one_letter_code
_entity_poly.pdbx_strand_id
1 'polypeptide(L)'
;MIVSRSASHIASMLSAPQRINALAESLGEVTKNYGDDAIDGFLIALKNWFVQREYGAAIELVGYFQEHGRLPEIVQPLQSGRRASRAGSRNNTALRAA
;
A
#
# COMPACT_ATOMS: atom_id res chain seq x y z
N MET A 1 12.78 -17.10 11.04
CA MET A 1 12.16 -17.42 9.73
C MET A 1 11.37 -16.27 9.10
N ILE A 2 11.25 -15.08 9.73
CA ILE A 2 10.41 -13.98 9.22
C ILE A 2 10.90 -13.41 7.87
N VAL A 3 12.21 -13.19 7.71
CA VAL A 3 12.80 -12.61 6.48
C VAL A 3 12.43 -13.40 5.23
N SER A 4 12.68 -14.72 5.21
CA SER A 4 12.41 -15.55 4.03
C SER A 4 10.93 -15.63 3.70
N ARG A 5 10.07 -15.67 4.72
CA ARG A 5 8.60 -15.69 4.56
C ARG A 5 8.11 -14.37 3.96
N SER A 6 8.47 -13.24 4.57
CA SER A 6 8.11 -11.90 4.09
C SER A 6 8.63 -11.65 2.69
N ALA A 7 9.89 -12.01 2.41
CA ALA A 7 10.49 -11.83 1.10
C ALA A 7 9.77 -12.65 0.02
N SER A 8 9.46 -13.92 0.31
CA SER A 8 8.70 -14.77 -0.61
C SER A 8 7.28 -14.21 -0.84
N HIS A 9 6.63 -13.76 0.23
CA HIS A 9 5.30 -13.15 0.15
C HIS A 9 5.31 -11.88 -0.73
N ILE A 10 6.21 -10.93 -0.47
CA ILE A 10 6.37 -9.71 -1.27
C ILE A 10 6.70 -10.05 -2.73
N ALA A 11 7.63 -10.99 -2.98
CA ALA A 11 8.02 -11.40 -4.33
C ALA A 11 6.87 -12.04 -5.13
N SER A 12 5.92 -12.68 -4.45
CA SER A 12 4.73 -13.26 -5.10
C SER A 12 3.66 -12.24 -5.50
N MET A 13 3.77 -10.98 -5.07
CA MET A 13 2.79 -9.94 -5.41
C MET A 13 3.04 -9.38 -6.81
N LEU A 14 2.05 -9.56 -7.69
CA LEU A 14 2.14 -9.19 -9.11
C LEU A 14 2.03 -7.68 -9.34
N SER A 15 1.26 -6.97 -8.51
CA SER A 15 1.05 -5.52 -8.64
C SER A 15 1.86 -4.71 -7.62
N ALA A 16 2.19 -3.47 -7.98
CA ALA A 16 2.89 -2.55 -7.07
C ALA A 16 2.09 -2.26 -5.78
N PRO A 17 0.76 -1.99 -5.83
CA PRO A 17 -0.05 -1.81 -4.62
C PRO A 17 0.01 -3.01 -3.67
N GLN A 18 -0.05 -4.23 -4.21
CA GLN A 18 0.04 -5.44 -3.40
C GLN A 18 1.42 -5.61 -2.77
N ARG A 19 2.50 -5.31 -3.50
CA ARG A 19 3.87 -5.32 -2.94
C ARG A 19 4.02 -4.32 -1.81
N ILE A 20 3.49 -3.11 -1.97
CA ILE A 20 3.51 -2.05 -0.95
C ILE A 20 2.78 -2.52 0.31
N ASN A 21 1.58 -3.07 0.16
CA ASN A 21 0.82 -3.61 1.30
C ASN A 21 1.54 -4.78 1.99
N ALA A 22 2.09 -5.71 1.21
CA ALA A 22 2.85 -6.85 1.75
C ALA A 22 4.10 -6.40 2.54
N LEU A 23 4.78 -5.34 2.10
CA LEU A 23 5.88 -4.74 2.83
C LEU A 23 5.38 -4.05 4.12
N ALA A 24 4.27 -3.31 4.06
CA ALA A 24 3.66 -2.68 5.23
C ALA A 24 3.29 -3.70 6.31
N GLU A 25 2.65 -4.80 5.92
CA GLU A 25 2.28 -5.89 6.81
C GLU A 25 3.51 -6.53 7.46
N SER A 26 4.55 -6.77 6.67
CA SER A 26 5.81 -7.35 7.16
C SER A 26 6.51 -6.42 8.15
N LEU A 27 6.52 -5.11 7.90
CA LEU A 27 7.06 -4.11 8.84
C LEU A 27 6.26 -4.09 10.15
N GLY A 28 4.93 -4.12 10.06
CA GLY A 28 4.07 -4.20 11.25
C GLY A 28 4.31 -5.46 12.08
N GLU A 29 4.51 -6.61 11.43
CA GLU A 29 4.86 -7.86 12.11
C GLU A 29 6.22 -7.79 12.80
N VAL A 30 7.21 -7.16 12.17
CA VAL A 30 8.55 -6.98 12.75
C VAL A 30 8.51 -6.04 13.95
N THR A 31 7.90 -4.85 13.80
CA THR A 31 7.74 -3.91 14.91
C THR A 31 7.01 -4.55 16.08
N LYS A 32 5.93 -5.28 15.83
CA LYS A 32 5.14 -5.94 16.89
C LYS A 32 5.95 -6.99 17.66
N ASN A 33 6.76 -7.79 16.97
CA ASN A 33 7.43 -8.95 17.56
C ASN A 33 8.85 -8.65 18.07
N TYR A 34 9.52 -7.64 17.49
CA TYR A 34 10.94 -7.37 17.70
C TYR A 34 11.25 -5.90 18.02
N GLY A 35 10.28 -5.00 17.92
CA GLY A 35 10.46 -3.56 18.13
C GLY A 35 10.97 -2.82 16.90
N ASP A 36 10.96 -1.48 16.98
CA ASP A 36 11.36 -0.60 15.87
C ASP A 36 12.85 -0.70 15.52
N ASP A 37 13.70 -0.98 16.52
CA ASP A 37 15.15 -1.15 16.32
C ASP A 37 15.49 -2.33 15.39
N ALA A 38 14.58 -3.29 15.22
CA ALA A 38 14.75 -4.43 14.34
C ALA A 38 14.46 -4.13 12.86
N ILE A 39 13.83 -2.98 12.55
CA ILE A 39 13.38 -2.64 11.20
C ILE A 39 14.56 -2.54 10.23
N ASP A 40 15.65 -1.87 10.61
CA ASP A 40 16.78 -1.65 9.71
C ASP A 40 17.47 -2.97 9.32
N GLY A 41 17.76 -3.81 10.32
CA GLY A 41 18.33 -5.14 10.09
C GLY A 41 17.42 -6.04 9.24
N PHE A 42 16.10 -5.93 9.44
CA PHE A 42 15.11 -6.63 8.63
C PHE A 42 15.12 -6.16 7.16
N LEU A 43 15.14 -4.85 6.91
CA LEU A 43 15.17 -4.27 5.57
C LEU A 43 16.45 -4.63 4.82
N ILE A 44 17.61 -4.61 5.49
CA ILE A 44 18.89 -5.06 4.92
C ILE A 44 18.80 -6.53 4.49
N ALA A 45 18.27 -7.39 5.36
CA ALA A 45 18.13 -8.81 5.07
C ALA A 45 17.15 -9.08 3.91
N LEU A 46 16.04 -8.35 3.85
CA LEU A 46 15.09 -8.37 2.73
C LEU A 46 15.74 -7.98 1.42
N LYS A 47 16.43 -6.82 1.40
CA LYS A 47 17.10 -6.31 0.21
C LYS A 47 18.11 -7.31 -0.33
N ASN A 48 18.95 -7.89 0.54
CA ASN A 48 19.91 -8.91 0.16
C ASN A 48 19.23 -10.17 -0.42
N TRP A 49 18.11 -10.60 0.17
CA TRP A 49 17.34 -11.73 -0.35
C TRP A 49 16.81 -11.47 -1.75
N PHE A 50 16.31 -10.26 -2.01
CA PHE A 50 15.81 -9.86 -3.34
C PHE A 50 16.92 -9.69 -4.37
N VAL A 51 18.07 -9.12 -3.99
CA VAL A 51 19.24 -8.96 -4.86
C VAL A 51 19.72 -10.32 -5.37
N GLN A 52 19.80 -11.32 -4.50
CA GLN A 52 20.21 -12.69 -4.87
C GLN A 52 19.27 -13.36 -5.90
N ARG A 53 18.05 -12.86 -6.05
CA ARG A 53 17.00 -13.45 -6.90
C ARG A 53 16.50 -12.47 -7.97
N GLU A 54 17.18 -11.34 -8.13
CA GLU A 54 16.91 -10.34 -9.16
C GLU A 54 15.49 -9.76 -9.13
N TYR A 55 14.87 -9.65 -7.94
CA TYR A 55 13.54 -9.05 -7.79
C TYR A 55 13.58 -7.51 -7.77
N GLY A 56 13.90 -6.90 -8.93
CA GLY A 56 14.13 -5.46 -9.09
C GLY A 56 13.07 -4.57 -8.43
N ALA A 57 11.79 -4.80 -8.73
CA ALA A 57 10.69 -3.98 -8.18
C ALA A 57 10.58 -4.04 -6.64
N ALA A 58 10.99 -5.15 -6.02
CA ALA A 58 11.02 -5.28 -4.56
C ALA A 58 12.27 -4.62 -3.96
N ILE A 59 13.41 -4.68 -4.66
CA ILE A 59 14.65 -3.98 -4.28
C ILE A 59 14.41 -2.47 -4.27
N GLU A 60 13.80 -1.93 -5.32
CA GLU A 60 13.46 -0.51 -5.42
C GLU A 60 12.51 -0.07 -4.31
N LEU A 61 11.48 -0.86 -4.02
CA LEU A 61 10.51 -0.56 -2.97
C LEU A 61 11.16 -0.51 -1.58
N VAL A 62 12.03 -1.48 -1.26
CA VAL A 62 12.77 -1.48 0.01
C VAL A 62 13.73 -0.28 0.06
N GLY A 63 14.43 0.01 -1.04
CA GLY A 63 15.31 1.17 -1.15
C GLY A 63 14.57 2.49 -0.91
N TYR A 64 13.39 2.65 -1.53
CA TYR A 64 12.55 3.83 -1.34
C TYR A 64 12.15 4.02 0.13
N PHE A 65 11.74 2.95 0.81
CA PHE A 65 11.38 3.03 2.23
C PHE A 65 12.59 3.39 3.09
N GLN A 66 13.76 2.80 2.82
CA GLN A 66 15.00 3.14 3.53
C GLN A 66 15.42 4.61 3.33
N GLU A 67 15.21 5.17 2.14
CA GLU A 67 15.55 6.55 1.81
C GLU A 67 14.56 7.57 2.40
N HIS A 68 13.26 7.29 2.32
CA HIS A 68 12.22 8.26 2.68
C HIS A 68 11.55 8.01 4.04
N GLY A 69 11.79 6.86 4.67
CA GLY A 69 11.14 6.46 5.91
C GLY A 69 9.63 6.23 5.79
N ARG A 70 9.10 6.15 4.55
CA ARG A 70 7.68 5.96 4.26
C ARG A 70 7.48 5.12 3.01
N LEU A 71 6.35 4.43 2.94
CA LEU A 71 5.97 3.69 1.75
C LEU A 71 5.49 4.65 0.65
N PRO A 72 5.73 4.33 -0.63
CA PRO A 72 5.26 5.16 -1.73
C PRO A 72 3.73 5.18 -1.74
N GLU A 73 3.16 6.36 -1.92
CA GLU A 73 1.71 6.52 -2.04
C GLU A 73 1.24 5.85 -3.33
N ILE A 74 0.33 4.89 -3.18
CA ILE A 74 -0.41 4.35 -4.32
C ILE A 74 -1.37 5.46 -4.73
N VAL A 75 -1.02 6.19 -5.79
CA VAL A 75 -2.00 7.02 -6.49
C VAL A 75 -3.04 6.05 -7.05
N GLN A 76 -4.09 5.79 -6.26
CA GLN A 76 -5.30 5.20 -6.80
C GLN A 76 -5.67 6.08 -7.99
N PRO A 77 -5.93 5.52 -9.18
CA PRO A 77 -6.45 6.34 -10.26
C PRO A 77 -7.69 7.02 -9.69
N LEU A 78 -7.61 8.35 -9.55
CA LEU A 78 -8.72 9.19 -9.15
C LEU A 78 -9.89 8.71 -10.01
N GLN A 79 -10.91 8.10 -9.40
CA GLN A 79 -12.13 7.78 -10.12
C GLN A 79 -12.68 9.11 -10.61
N SER A 80 -12.31 9.46 -11.83
CA SER A 80 -12.75 10.64 -12.54
C SER A 80 -14.25 10.51 -12.73
N GLY A 81 -14.99 11.13 -11.82
CA GLY A 81 -16.29 11.73 -12.05
C GLY A 81 -17.41 10.82 -12.58
N ARG A 82 -18.36 10.49 -11.70
CA ARG A 82 -19.77 10.70 -12.05
C ARG A 82 -20.52 11.37 -10.90
N ARG A 83 -20.34 12.69 -10.88
CA ARG A 83 -21.34 13.74 -10.61
C ARG A 83 -22.39 13.41 -9.53
N ALA A 84 -22.23 14.05 -8.39
CA ALA A 84 -23.31 14.30 -7.45
C ALA A 84 -24.52 14.92 -8.18
N SER A 85 -25.68 14.29 -8.02
CA SER A 85 -26.98 14.94 -8.18
C SER A 85 -27.74 14.77 -6.87
N ARG A 86 -27.41 15.62 -5.89
CA ARG A 86 -28.43 16.10 -4.95
C ARG A 86 -29.37 16.99 -5.77
N ALA A 87 -30.38 16.40 -6.40
CA ALA A 87 -31.53 17.15 -6.90
C ALA A 87 -32.65 16.96 -5.87
N GLY A 88 -32.93 18.01 -5.12
CA GLY A 88 -33.94 18.03 -4.07
C GLY A 88 -35.34 17.76 -4.64
N SER A 89 -36.08 16.86 -3.99
CA SER A 89 -37.53 16.82 -4.13
C SER A 89 -38.15 17.70 -3.04
N ARG A 90 -38.08 18.99 -3.36
CA ARG A 90 -38.41 20.22 -2.63
C ARG A 90 -39.76 20.90 -2.78
N ASN A 91 -40.77 20.39 -3.49
CA ASN A 91 -41.82 21.29 -3.98
C ASN A 91 -43.22 20.92 -3.47
N ASN A 92 -43.64 21.72 -2.48
CA ASN A 92 -44.98 21.84 -1.93
C ASN A 92 -45.88 22.69 -2.86
N THR A 93 -47.19 22.69 -2.58
CA THR A 93 -48.25 23.68 -2.93
C THR A 93 -48.96 23.71 -4.30
N ALA A 94 -50.20 23.19 -4.28
CA ALA A 94 -51.51 23.77 -4.66
C ALA A 94 -51.66 24.90 -5.73
N LEU A 95 -52.54 24.69 -6.73
CA LEU A 95 -53.77 25.48 -7.06
C LEU A 95 -54.26 25.34 -8.54
N ARG A 96 -55.51 24.84 -8.68
CA ARG A 96 -56.67 25.31 -9.50
C ARG A 96 -56.74 25.22 -11.05
N ALA A 97 -58.01 25.01 -11.49
CA ALA A 97 -58.66 25.10 -12.82
C ALA A 97 -58.73 23.77 -13.60
N ALA A 98 -59.87 23.29 -14.13
CA ALA A 98 -61.14 23.91 -14.50
C ALA A 98 -62.34 22.99 -14.21
#